data_AF-A0A448YQD1-F1
#
_entry.id   AF-A0A448YQD1-F1
#
_cell.length_a   1.000
_cell.length_b   1.000
_cell.length_c   1.000
_cell.angle_alpha   90.00
_cell.angle_beta   90.00
_cell.angle_gamma   90.00
#
_symmetry.space_group_name_H-M   'P 1'
#
loop_
_entity.id
_entity.type
_entity.pdbx_description
1 polymer ?
#
loop_
_entity_poly.entity_id
_entity_poly.type
_entity_poly.pdbx_seq_one_letter_code
_entity_poly.pdbx_strand_id
1 'polypeptide(L)'
;MSASSGLSTFRGAGGYWRAYNSIDLATPDAFYSDPGLVWQFYSYRRHKALTAEPNNAHKALARLSHVKNIKFLTISQNVDGLSQRAGHNPDTLLEIHGSLFELRCTDFCCSYVERNNMTDPLTPSLDVTSFDKLESLPSLTSDQLPHCPRCHKGLLRPGVIWFGESLPLQAVDKADEFIVRNGVDLILVIGTSRSVWPAASYVDVVKNQGGKVAIFNTERDEAEADAWQFVGDCSETLPAALEPLFSGSQAA
;
A
#
# COMPACT_ATOMS: atom_id res chain seq x y z
N MET A 1 -4.82 5.50 -5.28
CA MET A 1 -3.68 5.79 -6.20
C MET A 1 -3.43 4.70 -7.24
N SER A 2 -3.37 3.41 -6.88
CA SER A 2 -2.97 2.34 -7.80
C SER A 2 -4.05 1.82 -8.77
N ALA A 3 -5.27 2.35 -8.71
CA ALA A 3 -6.38 1.92 -9.57
C ALA A 3 -6.07 2.07 -11.07
N SER A 4 -5.46 3.20 -11.46
CA SER A 4 -5.05 3.47 -12.84
C SER A 4 -3.86 2.63 -13.31
N SER A 5 -3.25 1.85 -12.41
CA SER A 5 -2.28 0.79 -12.74
C SER A 5 -2.95 -0.58 -12.93
N GLY A 6 -4.29 -0.64 -12.97
CA GLY A 6 -5.06 -1.88 -13.15
C GLY A 6 -5.19 -2.73 -11.88
N LEU A 7 -4.92 -2.14 -10.70
CA LEU A 7 -5.06 -2.83 -9.41
C LEU A 7 -6.40 -2.48 -8.75
N SER A 8 -7.13 -3.49 -8.30
CA SER A 8 -8.39 -3.31 -7.56
C SER A 8 -8.17 -2.53 -6.27
N THR A 9 -9.11 -1.63 -5.95
CA THR A 9 -9.14 -0.93 -4.65
C THR A 9 -9.60 -1.86 -3.54
N PHE A 10 -9.23 -1.59 -2.29
CA PHE A 10 -9.62 -2.45 -1.16
C PHE A 10 -11.07 -2.25 -0.67
N ARG A 11 -11.78 -1.25 -1.22
CA ARG A 11 -13.17 -0.90 -0.91
C ARG A 11 -13.90 -0.52 -2.19
N GLY A 12 -15.22 -0.36 -2.11
CA GLY A 12 -16.08 -0.05 -3.26
C GLY A 12 -16.15 -1.22 -4.23
N ALA A 13 -16.22 -0.93 -5.53
CA ALA A 13 -16.30 -1.95 -6.58
C ALA A 13 -15.12 -2.96 -6.57
N GLY A 14 -13.96 -2.58 -6.05
CA GLY A 14 -12.79 -3.46 -5.90
C GLY A 14 -12.73 -4.24 -4.58
N GLY A 15 -13.61 -3.97 -3.61
CA GLY A 15 -13.50 -4.48 -2.24
C GLY A 15 -13.69 -6.00 -2.09
N TYR A 16 -14.11 -6.68 -3.15
CA TYR A 16 -14.30 -8.12 -3.18
C TYR A 16 -13.25 -8.80 -4.06
N TRP A 17 -12.74 -9.93 -3.59
CA TRP A 17 -12.05 -10.90 -4.42
C TRP A 17 -12.92 -12.16 -4.52
N ARG A 18 -13.44 -12.43 -5.71
CA ARG A 18 -14.51 -13.41 -5.93
C ARG A 18 -15.73 -13.04 -5.07
N ALA A 19 -16.27 -13.99 -4.31
CA ALA A 19 -17.37 -13.77 -3.38
C ALA A 19 -16.91 -13.32 -1.98
N TYR A 20 -15.60 -13.18 -1.74
CA TYR A 20 -15.05 -12.84 -0.43
C TYR A 20 -14.78 -11.36 -0.31
N ASN A 21 -15.17 -10.77 0.81
CA ASN A 21 -14.75 -9.42 1.18
C ASN A 21 -13.25 -9.44 1.49
N SER A 22 -12.50 -8.52 0.89
CA SER A 22 -11.04 -8.44 1.05
C SER A 22 -10.62 -8.16 2.50
N ILE A 23 -11.45 -7.44 3.27
CA ILE A 23 -11.21 -7.13 4.69
C ILE A 23 -11.24 -8.42 5.50
N ASP A 24 -12.22 -9.29 5.26
CA ASP A 24 -12.41 -10.53 6.01
C ASP A 24 -11.22 -11.49 5.79
N LEU A 25 -10.62 -11.50 4.59
CA LEU A 25 -9.44 -12.30 4.27
C LEU A 25 -8.12 -11.70 4.78
N ALA A 26 -8.10 -10.42 5.16
CA ALA A 26 -6.90 -9.72 5.59
C ALA A 26 -6.84 -9.58 7.11
N THR A 27 -7.08 -10.67 7.84
CA THR A 27 -7.08 -10.75 9.32
C THR A 27 -6.21 -11.92 9.81
N PRO A 28 -5.64 -11.85 11.02
CA PRO A 28 -4.94 -12.99 11.63
C PRO A 28 -5.85 -14.21 11.78
N ASP A 29 -7.11 -14.00 12.17
CA ASP A 29 -8.09 -15.08 12.38
C ASP A 29 -8.41 -15.83 11.09
N ALA A 30 -8.57 -15.13 9.96
CA ALA A 30 -8.78 -15.76 8.67
C ALA A 30 -7.58 -16.62 8.25
N PHE A 31 -6.35 -16.13 8.47
CA PHE A 31 -5.16 -16.92 8.16
C PHE A 31 -5.02 -18.14 9.07
N TYR A 32 -5.37 -18.02 10.36
CA TYR A 32 -5.38 -19.16 11.27
C TYR A 32 -6.45 -20.20 10.88
N SER A 33 -7.62 -19.73 10.45
CA SER A 33 -8.75 -20.60 10.07
C SER A 33 -8.54 -21.30 8.73
N ASP A 34 -8.09 -20.58 7.69
CA ASP A 34 -7.86 -21.11 6.35
C ASP A 34 -6.66 -20.40 5.69
N PRO A 35 -5.42 -20.81 6.01
CA PRO A 35 -4.23 -20.21 5.43
C PRO A 35 -4.13 -20.46 3.92
N GLY A 36 -4.79 -21.49 3.39
CA GLY A 36 -4.83 -21.81 1.97
C GLY A 36 -5.60 -20.76 1.18
N LEU A 37 -6.83 -20.45 1.62
CA LEU A 37 -7.66 -19.41 1.03
C LEU A 37 -6.98 -18.03 1.10
N VAL A 38 -6.41 -17.68 2.27
CA VAL A 38 -5.70 -16.41 2.43
C VAL A 38 -4.48 -16.36 1.52
N TRP A 39 -3.71 -17.44 1.38
CA TRP A 39 -2.58 -17.46 0.44
C TRP A 39 -3.02 -17.37 -1.02
N GLN A 40 -4.11 -17.99 -1.44
CA GLN A 40 -4.63 -17.82 -2.81
C GLN A 40 -5.02 -16.36 -3.07
N PHE A 41 -5.65 -15.69 -2.10
CA PHE A 41 -5.97 -14.26 -2.18
C PHE A 41 -4.71 -13.40 -2.33
N TYR A 42 -3.70 -13.63 -1.49
CA TYR A 42 -2.45 -12.86 -1.56
C TYR A 42 -1.60 -13.19 -2.78
N SER A 43 -1.59 -14.43 -3.26
CA SER A 43 -0.92 -14.81 -4.51
C SER A 43 -1.56 -14.12 -5.71
N TYR A 44 -2.90 -14.07 -5.78
CA TYR A 44 -3.60 -13.27 -6.79
C TYR A 44 -3.14 -11.81 -6.75
N ARG A 45 -3.13 -11.18 -5.57
CA ARG A 45 -2.71 -9.77 -5.42
C ARG A 45 -1.25 -9.55 -5.78
N ARG A 46 -0.35 -10.45 -5.38
CA ARG A 46 1.07 -10.42 -5.73
C ARG A 46 1.26 -10.49 -7.25
N HIS A 47 0.62 -11.46 -7.90
CA HIS A 47 0.66 -11.62 -9.36
C HIS A 47 0.18 -10.35 -10.08
N LYS A 48 -0.98 -9.81 -9.69
CA LYS A 48 -1.50 -8.56 -10.25
C LYS A 48 -0.55 -7.39 -10.03
N ALA A 49 0.02 -7.23 -8.83
CA ALA A 49 0.97 -6.16 -8.52
C ALA A 49 2.29 -6.27 -9.31
N LEU A 50 2.80 -7.49 -9.53
CA LEU A 50 4.00 -7.72 -10.34
C LEU A 50 3.78 -7.38 -11.82
N THR A 51 2.60 -7.71 -12.35
CA THR A 51 2.24 -7.42 -13.75
C THR A 51 1.82 -5.97 -14.01
N ALA A 52 1.48 -5.21 -12.97
CA ALA A 52 1.11 -3.80 -13.08
C ALA A 52 2.34 -2.91 -13.29
N GLU A 53 2.15 -1.73 -13.89
CA GLU A 53 3.21 -0.71 -14.03
C GLU A 53 2.87 0.55 -13.23
N PRO A 54 3.86 1.26 -12.69
CA PRO A 54 3.62 2.53 -12.02
C PRO A 54 2.99 3.56 -12.97
N ASN A 55 1.81 4.06 -12.60
CA ASN A 55 1.14 5.13 -13.34
C ASN A 55 1.82 6.51 -13.11
N ASN A 56 1.31 7.53 -13.78
CA ASN A 56 1.88 8.88 -13.75
C ASN A 56 1.84 9.54 -12.35
N ALA A 57 0.89 9.19 -11.47
CA ALA A 57 0.88 9.69 -10.10
C ALA A 57 2.11 9.19 -9.32
N HIS A 58 2.43 7.89 -9.44
CA HIS A 58 3.63 7.33 -8.81
C HIS A 58 4.89 7.99 -9.32
N LYS A 59 5.00 8.21 -10.64
CA LYS A 59 6.14 8.87 -11.28
C LYS A 59 6.29 10.33 -10.82
N ALA A 60 5.18 11.05 -10.67
CA ALA A 60 5.19 12.43 -10.19
C ALA A 60 5.66 12.53 -8.73
N LEU A 61 5.18 11.63 -7.85
CA LEU A 61 5.67 11.54 -6.46
C LEU A 61 7.13 11.13 -6.38
N ALA A 62 7.55 10.17 -7.22
CA ALA A 62 8.96 9.79 -7.31
C ALA A 62 9.83 10.99 -7.73
N ARG A 63 9.43 11.76 -8.75
CA ARG A 63 10.12 12.99 -9.15
C ARG A 63 10.18 14.02 -8.01
N LEU A 64 9.06 14.24 -7.32
CA LEU A 64 8.96 15.14 -6.16
C LEU A 64 9.91 14.73 -5.03
N SER A 65 10.05 13.43 -4.78
CA SER A 65 10.93 12.90 -3.73
C SER A 65 12.43 13.20 -3.91
N HIS A 66 12.83 13.67 -5.11
CA HIS A 66 14.20 14.05 -5.46
C HIS A 66 14.40 15.57 -5.59
N VAL A 67 13.36 16.39 -5.35
CA VAL A 67 13.46 17.85 -5.41
C VAL A 67 14.16 18.39 -4.16
N LYS A 68 15.38 18.92 -4.32
CA LYS A 68 16.28 19.28 -3.20
C LYS A 68 15.75 20.38 -2.27
N ASN A 69 14.94 21.30 -2.77
CA ASN A 69 14.43 22.45 -2.02
C ASN A 69 13.04 22.22 -1.41
N ILE A 70 12.54 20.98 -1.43
CA ILE A 70 11.25 20.61 -0.82
C ILE A 70 11.52 19.50 0.20
N LYS A 71 11.17 19.75 1.47
CA LYS A 71 11.15 18.72 2.50
C LYS A 71 9.85 17.94 2.35
N PHE A 72 9.95 16.66 2.05
CA PHE A 72 8.82 15.84 1.60
C PHE A 72 8.85 14.45 2.24
N LEU A 73 7.67 13.92 2.55
CA LEU A 73 7.48 12.57 3.06
C LEU A 73 6.18 11.99 2.50
N THR A 74 6.26 10.80 1.91
CA THR A 74 5.11 10.01 1.48
C THR A 74 4.77 8.97 2.54
N ILE A 75 3.52 8.98 3.00
CA ILE A 75 2.96 7.93 3.85
C ILE A 75 2.01 7.09 2.99
N SER A 76 2.48 5.92 2.56
CA SER A 76 1.74 5.01 1.70
C SER A 76 1.00 3.95 2.51
N GLN A 77 -0.32 3.87 2.29
CA GLN A 77 -1.16 2.76 2.76
C GLN A 77 -1.13 1.56 1.80
N ASN A 78 -0.61 1.75 0.59
CA ASN A 78 -0.54 0.71 -0.43
C ASN A 78 0.60 -0.27 -0.11
N VAL A 79 0.38 -1.52 -0.47
CA VAL A 79 1.31 -2.65 -0.25
C VAL A 79 1.85 -3.23 -1.56
N ASP A 80 1.58 -2.56 -2.68
CA ASP A 80 1.74 -3.08 -4.06
C ASP A 80 3.15 -2.89 -4.66
N GLY A 81 4.03 -2.14 -4.01
CA GLY A 81 5.41 -1.90 -4.47
C GLY A 81 5.54 -0.94 -5.65
N LEU A 82 4.45 -0.32 -6.15
CA LEU A 82 4.51 0.54 -7.34
C LEU A 82 5.26 1.85 -7.10
N SER A 83 5.22 2.38 -5.87
CA SER A 83 5.96 3.60 -5.52
C SER A 83 7.48 3.37 -5.59
N GLN A 84 7.97 2.23 -5.07
CA GLN A 84 9.38 1.86 -5.16
C GLN A 84 9.79 1.63 -6.61
N ARG A 85 8.97 0.91 -7.38
CA ARG A 85 9.22 0.67 -8.81
C ARG A 85 9.19 1.94 -9.66
N ALA A 86 8.49 2.99 -9.22
CA ALA A 86 8.54 4.31 -9.85
C ALA A 86 9.85 5.08 -9.57
N GLY A 87 10.74 4.56 -8.71
CA GLY A 87 11.97 5.23 -8.32
C GLY A 87 11.80 6.26 -7.20
N HIS A 88 10.74 6.12 -6.38
CA HIS A 88 10.55 6.98 -5.22
C HIS A 88 11.71 6.81 -4.23
N ASN A 89 12.23 7.92 -3.72
CA ASN A 89 13.31 7.91 -2.73
C ASN A 89 12.86 7.10 -1.49
N PRO A 90 13.60 6.03 -1.11
CA PRO A 90 13.24 5.21 0.05
C PRO A 90 13.32 5.95 1.39
N ASP A 91 14.13 7.01 1.50
CA ASP A 91 14.25 7.79 2.73
C ASP A 91 13.00 8.65 3.01
N THR A 92 12.19 8.90 1.98
CA THR A 92 10.96 9.70 2.06
C THR A 92 9.71 8.89 1.73
N LEU A 93 9.79 7.55 1.77
CA LEU A 93 8.66 6.65 1.56
C LEU A 93 8.42 5.77 2.78
N LEU A 94 7.28 5.94 3.43
CA LEU A 94 6.84 5.13 4.56
C LEU A 94 5.68 4.22 4.14
N GLU A 95 5.94 2.93 4.00
CA GLU A 95 4.91 1.91 3.75
C GLU A 95 4.33 1.41 5.07
N ILE A 96 3.30 2.09 5.56
CA ILE A 96 2.77 1.85 6.91
C ILE A 96 2.00 0.53 7.04
N HIS A 97 1.56 -0.08 5.92
CA HIS A 97 0.87 -1.37 5.91
C HIS A 97 1.75 -2.53 5.44
N GLY A 98 3.07 -2.36 5.38
CA GLY A 98 4.00 -3.38 4.91
C GLY A 98 3.97 -3.57 3.39
N SER A 99 4.32 -4.76 2.92
CA SER A 99 4.48 -5.03 1.49
C SER A 99 3.97 -6.42 1.11
N LEU A 100 3.34 -6.54 -0.07
CA LEU A 100 3.00 -7.82 -0.69
C LEU A 100 4.25 -8.66 -1.00
N PHE A 101 5.42 -8.02 -1.14
CA PHE A 101 6.69 -8.65 -1.47
C PHE A 101 7.59 -8.90 -0.26
N GLU A 102 7.01 -8.79 0.94
CA GLU A 102 7.64 -9.25 2.18
C GLU A 102 6.98 -10.55 2.63
N LEU A 103 7.76 -11.48 3.19
CA LEU A 103 7.29 -12.72 3.81
C LEU A 103 7.77 -12.76 5.25
N ARG A 104 6.91 -13.19 6.17
CA ARG A 104 7.24 -13.32 7.60
C ARG A 104 6.91 -14.73 8.09
N CYS A 105 7.76 -15.29 8.94
CA CYS A 105 7.45 -16.53 9.63
C CYS A 105 6.34 -16.30 10.67
N THR A 106 5.39 -17.24 10.77
CA THR A 106 4.33 -17.21 11.79
C THR A 106 4.74 -17.86 13.11
N ASP A 107 5.82 -18.64 13.12
CA ASP A 107 6.33 -19.28 14.34
C ASP A 107 6.86 -18.22 15.33
N PHE A 108 6.32 -18.23 16.55
CA PHE A 108 6.65 -17.28 17.62
C PHE A 108 8.14 -17.24 17.97
N CYS A 109 8.85 -18.36 17.84
CA CYS A 109 10.28 -18.47 18.15
C CYS A 109 11.17 -18.12 16.95
N CYS A 110 10.60 -17.66 15.83
CA CYS A 110 11.33 -17.40 14.59
C CYS A 110 11.11 -15.97 14.07
N SER A 111 12.18 -15.17 14.08
CA SER A 111 12.18 -13.81 13.54
C SER A 111 12.49 -13.73 12.04
N TYR A 112 12.25 -14.79 11.27
CA TYR A 112 12.56 -14.79 9.84
C TYR A 112 11.63 -13.84 9.08
N VAL A 113 12.25 -12.91 8.34
CA VAL A 113 11.62 -12.00 7.41
C VAL A 113 12.40 -12.03 6.11
N GLU A 114 11.72 -12.18 5.00
CA GLU A 114 12.28 -12.04 3.65
C GLU A 114 11.68 -10.81 2.99
N ARG A 115 12.52 -9.93 2.45
CA ARG A 115 12.09 -8.68 1.80
C ARG A 115 12.37 -8.75 0.31
N ASN A 116 11.57 -8.04 -0.49
CA ASN A 116 11.70 -7.99 -1.94
C ASN A 116 11.62 -9.37 -2.60
N ASN A 117 10.81 -10.28 -2.05
CA ASN A 117 10.53 -11.55 -2.67
C ASN A 117 9.56 -11.33 -3.85
N MET A 118 10.13 -11.36 -5.06
CA MET A 118 9.42 -11.24 -6.34
C MET A 118 9.07 -12.60 -6.95
N THR A 119 9.22 -13.69 -6.19
CA THR A 119 8.92 -15.04 -6.68
C THR A 119 7.42 -15.18 -6.91
N ASP A 120 7.05 -15.58 -8.12
CA ASP A 120 5.67 -15.81 -8.52
C ASP A 120 5.61 -17.01 -9.49
N PRO A 121 4.96 -18.13 -9.12
CA PRO A 121 4.27 -18.37 -7.84
C PRO A 121 5.23 -18.77 -6.70
N LEU A 122 4.80 -18.56 -5.44
CA LEU A 122 5.58 -18.96 -4.25
C LEU A 122 5.65 -20.48 -4.07
N THR A 123 4.60 -21.19 -4.43
CA THR A 123 4.54 -22.65 -4.53
C THR A 123 3.74 -23.04 -5.77
N PRO A 124 3.92 -24.25 -6.34
CA PRO A 124 3.13 -24.67 -7.50
C PRO A 124 1.62 -24.60 -7.30
N SER A 125 1.13 -24.91 -6.08
CA SER A 125 -0.30 -24.84 -5.74
C SER A 125 -0.86 -23.41 -5.64
N LEU A 126 0.03 -22.41 -5.62
CA LEU A 126 -0.31 -20.99 -5.59
C LEU A 126 -0.12 -20.30 -6.94
N ASP A 127 0.05 -21.06 -8.02
CA ASP A 127 0.03 -20.52 -9.39
C ASP A 127 -1.35 -19.96 -9.72
N VAL A 128 -1.44 -18.63 -9.80
CA VAL A 128 -2.67 -17.90 -10.10
C VAL A 128 -3.26 -18.34 -11.43
N THR A 129 -2.44 -18.66 -12.43
CA THR A 129 -2.92 -19.09 -13.75
C THR A 129 -3.66 -20.42 -13.69
N SER A 130 -3.40 -21.23 -12.65
CA SER A 130 -4.03 -22.53 -12.43
C SER A 130 -5.42 -22.44 -11.78
N PHE A 131 -5.68 -21.41 -10.96
CA PHE A 131 -6.93 -21.33 -10.18
C PHE A 131 -7.81 -20.10 -10.46
N ASP A 132 -7.30 -19.05 -11.10
CA ASP A 132 -8.05 -17.80 -11.32
C ASP A 132 -9.31 -18.00 -12.17
N LYS A 133 -9.26 -18.97 -13.10
CA LYS A 133 -10.39 -19.31 -13.99
C LYS A 133 -11.32 -20.40 -13.44
N LEU A 134 -11.02 -20.96 -12.28
CA LEU A 134 -11.84 -22.03 -11.69
C LEU A 134 -13.08 -21.43 -11.02
N GLU A 135 -14.24 -22.07 -11.22
CA GLU A 135 -15.50 -21.67 -10.58
C GLU A 135 -15.43 -21.73 -9.05
N SER A 136 -14.67 -22.68 -8.51
CA SER A 136 -14.37 -22.82 -7.08
C SER A 136 -12.87 -22.89 -6.84
N LEU A 137 -12.42 -22.40 -5.68
CA LEU A 137 -11.02 -22.49 -5.29
C LEU A 137 -10.70 -23.91 -4.80
N PRO A 138 -9.54 -24.48 -5.18
CA PRO A 138 -9.10 -25.73 -4.58
C PRO A 138 -8.74 -25.49 -3.11
N SER A 139 -9.18 -26.40 -2.24
CA SER A 139 -8.73 -26.43 -0.84
C SER A 139 -7.25 -26.83 -0.81
N LEU A 140 -6.43 -26.09 -0.08
CA LEU A 140 -4.99 -26.33 0.03
C LEU A 140 -4.64 -26.82 1.43
N THR A 141 -3.79 -27.83 1.49
CA THR A 141 -3.23 -28.34 2.76
C THR A 141 -1.95 -27.58 3.11
N SER A 142 -1.57 -27.64 4.39
CA SER A 142 -0.40 -26.89 4.91
C SER A 142 0.87 -27.14 4.09
N ASP A 143 1.16 -28.39 3.71
CA ASP A 143 2.35 -28.80 2.93
C ASP A 143 2.46 -28.14 1.55
N GLN A 144 1.34 -27.63 1.02
CA GLN A 144 1.28 -26.94 -0.27
C GLN A 144 1.55 -25.43 -0.15
N LEU A 145 1.68 -24.91 1.07
CA LEU A 145 1.86 -23.50 1.36
C LEU A 145 3.34 -23.15 1.61
N PRO A 146 3.72 -21.87 1.49
CA PRO A 146 5.11 -21.45 1.69
C PRO A 146 5.53 -21.67 3.15
N HIS A 147 6.57 -22.46 3.39
CA HIS A 147 7.12 -22.71 4.73
C HIS A 147 8.36 -21.88 5.00
N CYS A 148 8.59 -21.57 6.27
CA CYS A 148 9.77 -20.82 6.68
C CYS A 148 11.05 -21.64 6.42
N PRO A 149 11.99 -21.14 5.59
CA PRO A 149 13.23 -21.85 5.29
C PRO A 149 14.23 -21.85 6.46
N ARG A 150 13.98 -21.06 7.52
CA ARG A 150 14.84 -20.98 8.72
C ARG A 150 14.47 -22.01 9.77
N CYS A 151 13.19 -22.05 10.17
CA CYS A 151 12.75 -22.91 11.28
C CYS A 151 12.11 -24.21 10.81
N HIS A 152 11.67 -24.30 9.55
CA HIS A 152 10.94 -25.43 8.96
C HIS A 152 9.67 -25.85 9.71
N LYS A 153 9.18 -25.00 10.64
CA LYS A 153 7.99 -25.26 11.47
C LYS A 153 6.86 -24.31 11.11
N GLY A 154 7.15 -23.01 11.07
CA GLY A 154 6.16 -21.99 10.74
C GLY A 154 5.87 -21.94 9.26
N LEU A 155 4.60 -21.67 8.93
CA LEU A 155 4.23 -21.14 7.63
C LEU A 155 4.79 -19.73 7.47
N LEU A 156 5.09 -19.35 6.24
CA LEU A 156 5.22 -17.94 5.91
C LEU A 156 3.81 -17.35 5.78
N ARG A 157 3.71 -16.07 6.09
CA ARG A 157 2.58 -15.20 5.77
C ARG A 157 3.06 -13.98 4.98
N PRO A 158 2.18 -13.28 4.26
CA PRO A 158 2.52 -11.99 3.68
C PRO A 158 2.94 -11.00 4.77
N GLY A 159 3.98 -10.22 4.51
CA GLY A 159 4.52 -9.18 5.38
C GLY A 159 3.74 -7.87 5.36
N VAL A 160 2.44 -7.96 5.07
CA VAL A 160 1.49 -6.86 5.21
C VAL A 160 0.96 -6.81 6.63
N ILE A 161 0.43 -5.65 7.01
CA ILE A 161 -0.31 -5.47 8.25
C ILE A 161 -1.78 -5.81 8.01
N TRP A 162 -2.29 -6.78 8.76
CA TRP A 162 -3.69 -7.18 8.72
C TRP A 162 -4.58 -6.28 9.59
N PHE A 163 -5.88 -6.29 9.32
CA PHE A 163 -6.85 -5.64 10.20
C PHE A 163 -6.77 -6.28 11.60
N GLY A 164 -6.74 -5.43 12.62
CA GLY A 164 -6.52 -5.83 14.02
C GLY A 164 -5.05 -5.87 14.44
N GLU A 165 -4.10 -5.80 13.51
CA GLU A 165 -2.68 -5.69 13.83
C GLU A 165 -2.22 -4.24 14.02
N SER A 166 -1.17 -4.06 14.82
CA SER A 166 -0.55 -2.75 15.00
C SER A 166 0.31 -2.38 13.78
N LEU A 167 0.29 -1.10 13.42
CA LEU A 167 1.21 -0.55 12.43
C LEU A 167 2.68 -0.65 12.91
N PRO A 168 3.67 -0.65 12.00
CA PRO A 168 5.08 -0.62 12.37
C PRO A 168 5.40 0.67 13.13
N LEU A 169 5.77 0.55 14.41
CA LEU A 169 6.04 1.70 15.29
C LEU A 169 7.05 2.67 14.66
N GLN A 170 8.15 2.16 14.08
CA GLN A 170 9.16 3.01 13.45
C GLN A 170 8.62 3.87 12.30
N ALA A 171 7.64 3.37 11.53
CA ALA A 171 7.05 4.13 10.44
C ALA A 171 6.06 5.18 10.99
N VAL A 172 5.28 4.83 12.02
CA VAL A 172 4.39 5.77 12.71
C VAL A 172 5.19 6.87 13.39
N ASP A 173 6.22 6.53 14.16
CA ASP A 173 7.07 7.49 14.86
C ASP A 173 7.73 8.48 13.89
N LYS A 174 8.20 8.00 12.73
CA LYS A 174 8.76 8.87 11.67
C LYS A 174 7.70 9.78 11.06
N ALA A 175 6.50 9.28 10.83
CA ALA A 175 5.38 10.08 10.34
C ALA A 175 5.00 11.16 11.35
N ASP A 176 4.88 10.80 12.63
CA ASP A 176 4.56 11.72 13.73
C ASP A 176 5.65 12.76 13.92
N GLU A 177 6.94 12.37 13.87
CA GLU A 177 8.05 13.33 13.91
C GLU A 177 8.01 14.30 12.73
N PHE A 178 7.72 13.79 11.53
CA PHE A 178 7.62 14.64 10.35
C PHE A 178 6.45 15.61 10.42
N ILE A 179 5.27 15.14 10.82
CA ILE A 179 4.05 15.93 10.84
C ILE A 179 4.03 16.86 12.05
N VAL A 180 4.15 16.30 13.25
CA VAL A 180 3.91 17.02 14.51
C VAL A 180 5.09 17.90 14.87
N ARG A 181 6.33 17.40 14.78
CA ARG A 181 7.51 18.11 15.30
C ARG A 181 8.11 19.09 14.30
N ASN A 182 8.16 18.74 13.02
CA ASN A 182 8.73 19.63 12.01
C ASN A 182 7.72 20.68 11.51
N GLY A 183 6.41 20.44 11.71
CA GLY A 183 5.34 21.24 11.15
C GLY A 183 5.20 21.00 9.65
N VAL A 184 3.98 20.69 9.20
CA VAL A 184 3.67 20.51 7.78
C VAL A 184 2.77 21.65 7.33
N ASP A 185 3.20 22.36 6.28
CA ASP A 185 2.48 23.47 5.68
C ASP A 185 1.43 23.02 4.65
N LEU A 186 1.62 21.85 4.04
CA LEU A 186 0.71 21.24 3.07
C LEU A 186 0.69 19.71 3.17
N ILE A 187 -0.50 19.12 3.30
CA ILE A 187 -0.74 17.68 3.13
C ILE A 187 -1.49 17.39 1.83
N LEU A 188 -0.95 16.44 1.06
CA LEU A 188 -1.60 15.92 -0.14
C LEU A 188 -2.29 14.59 0.19
N VAL A 189 -3.60 14.52 -0.01
CA VAL A 189 -4.41 13.32 0.22
C VAL A 189 -4.78 12.70 -1.12
N ILE A 190 -4.11 11.60 -1.49
CA ILE A 190 -4.13 11.09 -2.88
C ILE A 190 -4.82 9.73 -2.96
N GLY A 191 -5.99 9.69 -3.56
CA GLY A 191 -6.73 8.48 -3.91
C GLY A 191 -6.98 7.54 -2.73
N THR A 192 -7.46 8.09 -1.62
CA THR A 192 -7.84 7.37 -0.39
C THR A 192 -9.23 7.79 0.08
N SER A 193 -9.95 6.87 0.74
CA SER A 193 -11.27 7.14 1.33
C SER A 193 -11.21 7.80 2.71
N ARG A 194 -9.99 8.03 3.25
CA ARG A 194 -9.75 8.56 4.61
C ARG A 194 -10.52 7.83 5.73
N SER A 195 -10.78 6.53 5.54
CA SER A 195 -11.57 5.72 6.49
C SER A 195 -10.71 4.83 7.41
N VAL A 196 -9.39 4.77 7.18
CA VAL A 196 -8.48 3.88 7.90
C VAL A 196 -7.60 4.68 8.86
N TRP A 197 -7.75 4.38 10.14
CA TRP A 197 -6.97 4.96 11.22
C TRP A 197 -5.69 4.15 11.47
N PRO A 198 -4.58 4.79 11.88
CA PRO A 198 -4.40 6.22 12.17
C PRO A 198 -4.17 7.12 10.94
N ALA A 199 -3.96 6.58 9.73
CA ALA A 199 -3.56 7.38 8.56
C ALA A 199 -4.52 8.53 8.23
N ALA A 200 -5.82 8.36 8.46
CA ALA A 200 -6.83 9.40 8.28
C ALA A 200 -6.61 10.62 9.19
N SER A 201 -6.06 10.43 10.39
CA SER A 201 -5.91 11.48 11.42
C SER A 201 -4.89 12.54 11.05
N TYR A 202 -3.92 12.20 10.19
CA TYR A 202 -2.85 13.12 9.81
C TYR A 202 -3.37 14.38 9.12
N VAL A 203 -4.51 14.30 8.46
CA VAL A 203 -5.16 15.48 7.85
C VAL A 203 -5.57 16.48 8.94
N ASP A 204 -6.22 16.00 9.99
CA ASP A 204 -6.68 16.84 11.10
C ASP A 204 -5.49 17.44 11.88
N VAL A 205 -4.44 16.65 12.10
CA VAL A 205 -3.21 17.13 12.74
C VAL A 205 -2.60 18.30 11.97
N VAL A 206 -2.44 18.18 10.65
CA VAL A 206 -1.89 19.23 9.79
C VAL A 206 -2.78 20.48 9.80
N LYS A 207 -4.10 20.32 9.67
CA LYS A 207 -5.06 21.44 9.72
C LYS A 207 -4.98 22.19 11.05
N ASN A 208 -4.95 21.46 12.17
CA ASN A 208 -4.89 22.05 13.51
C ASN A 208 -3.57 22.82 13.78
N GLN A 209 -2.52 22.54 13.01
CA GLN A 209 -1.25 23.27 13.03
C GLN A 209 -1.22 24.45 12.02
N GLY A 210 -2.32 24.72 11.31
CA GLY A 210 -2.42 25.80 10.33
C GLY A 210 -2.00 25.42 8.90
N GLY A 211 -1.65 24.16 8.67
CA GLY A 211 -1.33 23.62 7.35
C GLY A 211 -2.56 23.56 6.43
N LYS A 212 -2.29 23.46 5.13
CA LYS A 212 -3.31 23.35 4.07
C LYS A 212 -3.48 21.91 3.63
N VAL A 213 -4.65 21.62 3.07
CA VAL A 213 -5.01 20.29 2.56
C VAL A 213 -5.31 20.38 1.08
N ALA A 214 -4.70 19.50 0.29
CA ALA A 214 -5.06 19.27 -1.10
C ALA A 214 -5.46 17.82 -1.30
N ILE A 215 -6.66 17.60 -1.83
CA ILE A 215 -7.25 16.28 -2.05
C ILE A 215 -7.26 15.98 -3.54
N PHE A 216 -6.69 14.84 -3.93
CA PHE A 216 -6.70 14.32 -5.29
C PHE A 216 -7.48 13.01 -5.29
N ASN A 217 -8.73 13.05 -5.74
CA ASN A 217 -9.60 11.87 -5.70
C ASN A 217 -10.66 11.90 -6.80
N THR A 218 -11.26 10.76 -7.11
CA THR A 218 -12.28 10.65 -8.17
C THR A 218 -13.59 11.34 -7.81
N GLU A 219 -13.84 11.55 -6.52
CA GLU A 219 -15.04 12.15 -5.96
C GLU A 219 -14.66 13.28 -4.99
N ARG A 220 -15.57 14.24 -4.78
CA ARG A 220 -15.37 15.29 -3.78
C ARG A 220 -15.48 14.74 -2.37
N ASP A 221 -14.66 15.28 -1.47
CA ASP A 221 -14.78 15.05 -0.04
C ASP A 221 -15.62 16.18 0.57
N GLU A 222 -16.91 15.91 0.77
CA GLU A 222 -17.86 16.88 1.36
C GLU A 222 -17.52 17.23 2.82
N ALA A 223 -16.78 16.37 3.54
CA ALA A 223 -16.32 16.65 4.90
C ALA A 223 -15.14 17.63 4.93
N GLU A 224 -14.48 17.88 3.79
CA GLU A 224 -13.32 18.76 3.64
C GLU A 224 -13.60 19.87 2.62
N ALA A 225 -14.73 20.55 2.75
CA ALA A 225 -15.16 21.59 1.82
C ALA A 225 -14.14 22.74 1.65
N ASP A 226 -13.34 23.02 2.68
CA ASP A 226 -12.32 24.07 2.69
C ASP A 226 -10.96 23.65 2.10
N ALA A 227 -10.79 22.37 1.75
CA ALA A 227 -9.57 21.86 1.12
C ALA A 227 -9.52 22.22 -0.37
N TRP A 228 -8.31 22.29 -0.95
CA TRP A 228 -8.18 22.29 -2.41
C TRP A 228 -8.55 20.91 -2.95
N GLN A 229 -9.59 20.81 -3.77
CA GLN A 229 -10.06 19.53 -4.28
C GLN A 229 -9.84 19.40 -5.79
N PHE A 230 -8.99 18.46 -6.17
CA PHE A 230 -8.68 18.09 -7.55
C PHE A 230 -9.45 16.80 -7.88
N VAL A 231 -10.63 16.96 -8.47
CA VAL A 231 -11.54 15.86 -8.78
C VAL A 231 -11.16 15.22 -10.11
N GLY A 232 -10.89 13.92 -10.11
CA GLY A 232 -10.54 13.15 -11.30
C GLY A 232 -9.54 12.03 -10.98
N ASP A 233 -9.02 11.38 -12.01
CA ASP A 233 -7.95 10.42 -11.82
C ASP A 233 -6.69 11.14 -11.30
N CYS A 234 -6.16 10.68 -10.16
CA CYS A 234 -4.90 11.16 -9.61
C CYS A 234 -3.72 10.95 -10.58
N SER A 235 -3.80 10.00 -11.52
CA SER A 235 -2.79 9.80 -12.56
C SER A 235 -2.72 10.96 -13.57
N GLU A 236 -3.73 11.81 -13.63
CA GLU A 236 -3.77 13.01 -14.49
C GLU A 236 -3.65 14.30 -13.67
N THR A 237 -4.43 14.39 -12.59
CA THR A 237 -4.54 15.61 -11.78
C THR A 237 -3.28 15.90 -10.96
N LEU A 238 -2.64 14.87 -10.40
CA LEU A 238 -1.46 15.06 -9.55
C LEU A 238 -0.22 15.51 -10.36
N PRO A 239 0.15 14.87 -11.49
CA PRO A 239 1.25 15.39 -12.32
C PRO A 239 1.02 16.84 -12.76
N ALA A 240 -0.20 17.18 -13.19
CA ALA A 240 -0.52 18.55 -13.61
C ALA A 240 -0.34 19.58 -12.49
N ALA A 241 -0.74 19.24 -11.26
CA ALA A 241 -0.56 20.10 -10.10
C ALA A 241 0.90 20.25 -9.66
N LEU A 242 1.72 19.20 -9.82
CA LEU A 242 3.13 19.22 -9.42
C LEU A 242 4.07 19.76 -10.49
N GLU A 243 3.67 19.84 -11.76
CA GLU A 243 4.53 20.24 -12.88
C GLU A 243 5.28 21.58 -12.67
N PRO A 244 4.67 22.64 -12.10
CA PRO A 244 5.37 23.89 -11.83
C PRO A 244 6.57 23.75 -10.87
N LEU A 245 6.59 22.73 -10.03
CA LEU A 245 7.71 22.48 -9.11
C LEU A 245 8.94 21.93 -9.83
N PHE A 246 8.75 21.36 -11.02
CA PHE A 246 9.82 20.70 -11.75
C PHE A 246 10.38 21.51 -12.92
N SER A 247 9.62 22.51 -13.41
CA SER A 247 10.05 23.38 -14.50
C SER A 247 11.11 24.41 -14.07
N GLY A 248 11.19 24.74 -12.77
CA GLY A 248 12.22 25.61 -12.20
C GLY A 248 13.56 24.93 -11.89
N SER A 249 13.64 23.60 -11.94
CA SER A 249 14.81 22.83 -11.49
C SER A 249 15.93 22.69 -12.55
N GLN A 250 15.74 23.21 -13.76
CA GLN A 250 16.78 23.27 -14.81
C GLN A 250 17.58 24.59 -14.82
N ALA A 251 17.32 25.50 -13.88
CA ALA A 251 18.01 26.78 -13.79
C ALA A 251 18.59 27.01 -12.38
N ALA A 252 19.57 26.18 -11.99
CA ALA A 252 20.49 26.46 -10.88
C ALA A 252 21.78 25.65 -11.05
#